data_AF-A0A3P6UV87-F1
#
_entry.id   AF-A0A3P6UV87-F1
#
_cell.length_a   1.000
_cell.length_b   1.000
_cell.length_c   1.000
_cell.angle_alpha   90.00
_cell.angle_beta   90.00
_cell.angle_gamma   90.00
#
_symmetry.space_group_name_H-M   'P 1'
#
loop_
_entity.id
_entity.type
_entity.pdbx_description
1 polymer ?
#
loop_
_entity_poly.entity_id
_entity_poly.type
_entity_poly.pdbx_seq_one_letter_code
_entity_poly.pdbx_strand_id
1 'polypeptide(L)'
;SDEEEPQFIYDHIVCRKDSQRKQDAWSSFTPSSKREHCMKELLDTEQNYVEKALNMIINKFYEPLQKVVREADHKIIFMNIMTLWNLHHSFHSDLRHAVLKTLGLSQSSEGRPNSLLGRTIGDVFLQHKDKFIAYGPYCMGLGESRARILELEKNDPTIKNKIYECTASVNDNQFKLQDLLCLPMQRVLKYHILLSVSVDFR
;
A
#
# COMPACT_ATOMS: atom_id res chain seq x y z
N SER A 1 -1.60 9.86 21.88
CA SER A 1 -1.56 11.11 21.11
C SER A 1 -2.10 10.83 19.71
N ASP A 2 -2.93 11.69 19.12
CA ASP A 2 -3.68 11.39 17.87
C ASP A 2 -2.80 11.00 16.64
N GLU A 3 -1.48 11.22 16.69
CA GLU A 3 -0.51 10.81 15.65
C GLU A 3 0.09 9.40 15.86
N GLU A 4 0.00 8.83 17.06
CA GLU A 4 0.56 7.49 17.36
C GLU A 4 -0.33 6.37 16.80
N GLU A 5 -1.64 6.61 16.71
CA GLU A 5 -2.63 5.62 16.29
C GLU A 5 -2.47 5.24 14.80
N PRO A 6 -2.33 6.18 13.83
CA PRO A 6 -2.05 5.82 12.45
C PRO A 6 -0.74 5.05 12.28
N GLN A 7 0.32 5.40 13.03
CA GLN A 7 1.61 4.72 12.92
C GLN A 7 1.52 3.28 13.45
N PHE A 8 0.80 3.06 14.55
CA PHE A 8 0.51 1.73 15.05
C PHE A 8 -0.26 0.87 14.04
N ILE A 9 -1.29 1.44 13.39
CA ILE A 9 -2.06 0.75 12.34
C ILE A 9 -1.16 0.31 11.19
N TYR A 10 -0.32 1.23 10.71
CA TYR A 10 0.63 0.95 9.64
C TYR A 10 1.57 -0.20 10.02
N ASP A 11 2.17 -0.15 11.21
CA ASP A 11 3.09 -1.20 11.65
C ASP A 11 2.38 -2.55 11.84
N HIS A 12 1.13 -2.54 12.31
CA HIS A 12 0.33 -3.74 12.51
C HIS A 12 -0.05 -4.43 11.18
N ILE A 13 -0.39 -3.66 10.15
CA ILE A 13 -0.88 -4.19 8.86
C ILE A 13 0.28 -4.43 7.88
N VAL A 14 1.23 -3.50 7.81
CA VAL A 14 2.25 -3.45 6.76
C VAL A 14 3.57 -4.08 7.21
N CYS A 15 4.01 -3.84 8.44
CA CYS A 15 5.31 -4.31 8.94
C CYS A 15 5.26 -5.72 9.55
N ARG A 16 4.07 -6.22 9.90
CA ARG A 16 3.91 -7.56 10.50
C ARG A 16 4.25 -8.66 9.49
N LYS A 17 5.21 -9.52 9.85
CA LYS A 17 5.57 -10.72 9.09
C LYS A 17 4.46 -11.75 9.26
N ASP A 18 3.88 -12.19 8.16
CA ASP A 18 2.82 -13.18 8.17
C ASP A 18 3.40 -14.59 8.04
N SER A 19 3.02 -15.48 8.94
CA SER A 19 3.45 -16.87 8.95
C SER A 19 2.76 -17.72 7.87
N GLN A 20 1.71 -17.21 7.22
CA GLN A 20 0.88 -17.93 6.24
C GLN A 20 1.09 -17.49 4.78
N ARG A 21 2.27 -16.99 4.41
CA ARG A 21 2.54 -16.64 3.00
C ARG A 21 2.50 -17.88 2.11
N LYS A 22 1.90 -17.76 0.91
CA LYS A 22 2.02 -18.78 -0.16
C LYS A 22 3.50 -19.12 -0.34
N GLN A 23 3.80 -20.41 -0.26
CA GLN A 23 5.16 -20.94 -0.29
C GLN A 23 5.75 -20.76 -1.69
N ASP A 24 6.41 -19.63 -1.92
CA ASP A 24 7.16 -19.31 -3.13
C ASP A 24 8.66 -19.14 -2.82
N ALA A 25 9.49 -19.10 -3.87
CA ALA A 25 10.93 -18.92 -3.73
C ALA A 25 11.33 -17.63 -2.98
N TRP A 26 10.43 -16.64 -2.90
CA TRP A 26 10.61 -15.41 -2.16
C TRP A 26 10.39 -15.59 -0.64
N SER A 27 9.36 -16.36 -0.27
CA SER A 27 9.02 -16.66 1.12
C SER A 27 10.11 -17.46 1.82
N SER A 28 10.76 -18.39 1.10
CA SER A 28 11.86 -19.22 1.62
C SER A 28 13.25 -18.56 1.53
N PHE A 29 13.39 -17.41 0.84
CA PHE A 29 14.66 -16.70 0.73
C PHE A 29 15.12 -16.17 2.09
N THR A 30 16.31 -16.55 2.54
CA THR A 30 16.90 -16.02 3.78
C THR A 30 17.97 -15.00 3.44
N PRO A 31 17.78 -13.71 3.80
CA PRO A 31 18.77 -12.67 3.54
C PRO A 31 20.04 -12.92 4.38
N SER A 32 21.19 -12.78 3.74
CA SER A 32 22.53 -13.00 4.30
C SER A 32 23.32 -11.70 4.48
N SER A 33 22.95 -10.64 3.77
CA SER A 33 23.59 -9.31 3.85
C SER A 33 22.60 -8.22 4.24
N LYS A 34 23.11 -7.10 4.78
CA LYS A 34 22.27 -5.92 5.11
C LYS A 34 21.46 -5.43 3.89
N ARG A 35 22.06 -5.52 2.70
CA ARG A 35 21.40 -5.18 1.42
C ARG A 35 20.23 -6.10 1.12
N GLU A 36 20.41 -7.41 1.30
CA GLU A 36 19.35 -8.40 1.10
C GLU A 36 18.23 -8.26 2.15
N HIS A 37 18.58 -7.92 3.40
CA HIS A 37 17.60 -7.60 4.44
C HIS A 37 16.75 -6.38 4.04
N CYS A 38 17.38 -5.32 3.54
CA CYS A 38 16.67 -4.13 3.08
C CYS A 38 15.77 -4.43 1.87
N MET A 39 16.25 -5.21 0.89
CA MET A 39 15.41 -5.65 -0.24
C MET A 39 14.24 -6.51 0.21
N LYS A 40 14.45 -7.40 1.19
CA LYS A 40 13.38 -8.23 1.74
C LYS A 40 12.34 -7.41 2.47
N GLU A 41 12.76 -6.47 3.30
CA GLU A 41 11.86 -5.56 4.00
C GLU A 41 11.08 -4.66 3.03
N LEU A 42 11.75 -4.10 2.02
CA LEU A 42 11.13 -3.24 1.01
C LEU A 42 10.00 -3.98 0.28
N LEU A 43 10.29 -5.18 -0.25
CA LEU A 43 9.31 -5.95 -1.02
C LEU A 43 8.21 -6.54 -0.12
N ASP A 44 8.56 -7.02 1.08
CA ASP A 44 7.57 -7.56 2.02
C ASP A 44 6.58 -6.50 2.49
N THR A 45 7.07 -5.31 2.83
CA THR A 45 6.21 -4.21 3.26
C THR A 45 5.40 -3.66 2.09
N GLU A 46 5.94 -3.66 0.86
CA GLU A 46 5.16 -3.28 -0.32
C GLU A 46 4.04 -4.29 -0.57
N GLN A 47 4.35 -5.58 -0.53
CA GLN A 47 3.37 -6.64 -0.72
C GLN A 47 2.26 -6.57 0.32
N ASN A 48 2.60 -6.42 1.61
CA ASN A 48 1.60 -6.27 2.66
C ASN A 48 0.75 -5.00 2.47
N TYR A 49 1.35 -3.89 2.05
CA TYR A 49 0.61 -2.66 1.78
C TYR A 49 -0.40 -2.83 0.65
N VAL A 50 -0.02 -3.47 -0.46
CA VAL A 50 -0.92 -3.71 -1.60
C VAL A 50 -1.98 -4.76 -1.28
N GLU A 51 -1.54 -5.95 -0.85
CA GLU A 51 -2.40 -7.12 -0.72
C GLU A 51 -3.31 -7.07 0.51
N LYS A 52 -2.88 -6.37 1.57
CA LYS A 52 -3.66 -6.21 2.80
C LYS A 52 -4.26 -4.82 2.89
N ALA A 53 -3.46 -3.78 3.09
CA ALA A 53 -3.98 -2.44 3.43
C ALA A 53 -4.85 -1.85 2.32
N LEU A 54 -4.32 -1.77 1.10
CA LEU A 54 -5.04 -1.20 -0.04
C LEU A 54 -6.23 -2.05 -0.46
N ASN A 55 -6.06 -3.37 -0.61
CA ASN A 55 -7.17 -4.27 -0.92
C ASN A 55 -8.28 -4.27 0.13
N MET A 56 -7.92 -4.10 1.41
CA MET A 56 -8.90 -3.93 2.49
C MET A 56 -9.71 -2.65 2.29
N ILE A 57 -9.06 -1.51 2.05
CA ILE A 57 -9.74 -0.25 1.78
C ILE A 57 -10.68 -0.38 0.57
N ILE A 58 -10.22 -1.01 -0.52
CA ILE A 58 -11.03 -1.15 -1.74
C ILE A 58 -12.21 -2.13 -1.53
N ASN A 59 -11.93 -3.38 -1.20
CA ASN A 59 -12.96 -4.43 -1.22
C ASN A 59 -13.93 -4.34 -0.04
N LYS A 60 -13.51 -3.72 1.08
CA LYS A 60 -14.29 -3.72 2.32
C LYS A 60 -14.90 -2.38 2.66
N PHE A 61 -14.37 -1.28 2.11
CA PHE A 61 -14.94 0.06 2.31
C PHE A 61 -15.37 0.72 1.01
N TYR A 62 -14.50 0.80 -0.01
CA TYR A 62 -14.79 1.51 -1.26
C TYR A 62 -16.00 0.92 -1.99
N GLU A 63 -16.00 -0.37 -2.33
CA GLU A 63 -17.10 -1.01 -3.07
C GLU A 63 -18.41 -1.09 -2.26
N PRO A 64 -18.39 -1.45 -0.95
CA PRO A 64 -19.63 -1.48 -0.18
C PRO A 64 -20.24 -0.10 0.04
N LEU A 65 -19.42 0.94 0.25
CA LEU A 65 -19.92 2.31 0.44
C LEU A 65 -20.40 2.95 -0.86
N GLN A 66 -19.87 2.56 -2.02
CA GLN A 66 -20.33 3.05 -3.32
C GLN A 66 -21.83 2.75 -3.56
N LYS A 67 -22.38 1.70 -2.92
CA LYS A 67 -23.78 1.29 -3.08
C LYS A 67 -24.75 2.09 -2.20
N VAL A 68 -24.27 2.77 -1.17
CA VAL A 68 -25.11 3.46 -0.18
C VAL A 68 -24.83 4.96 -0.09
N VAL A 69 -23.60 5.38 -0.36
CA VAL A 69 -23.17 6.78 -0.35
C VAL A 69 -23.37 7.39 -1.72
N ARG A 70 -23.80 8.66 -1.78
CA ARG A 70 -23.92 9.40 -3.05
C ARG A 70 -22.56 9.47 -3.74
N GLU A 71 -22.54 9.44 -5.08
CA GLU A 71 -21.30 9.45 -5.86
C GLU A 71 -20.41 10.66 -5.55
N ALA A 72 -20.98 11.84 -5.34
CA ALA A 72 -20.24 13.05 -4.99
C ALA A 72 -19.53 12.91 -3.63
N ASP A 73 -20.24 12.41 -2.62
CA ASP A 73 -19.70 12.18 -1.29
C ASP A 73 -18.65 11.06 -1.30
N HIS A 74 -18.91 9.98 -2.04
CA HIS A 74 -17.98 8.86 -2.21
C HIS A 74 -16.65 9.31 -2.83
N LYS A 75 -16.71 10.18 -3.84
CA LYS A 75 -15.53 10.78 -4.47
C LYS A 75 -14.75 11.67 -3.51
N ILE A 76 -15.42 12.39 -2.60
CA ILE A 76 -14.75 13.19 -1.56
C ILE A 76 -14.08 12.28 -0.53
N ILE A 77 -14.77 11.23 -0.08
CA ILE A 77 -14.25 10.29 0.94
C ILE A 77 -13.03 9.52 0.44
N PHE A 78 -13.05 9.06 -0.81
CA PHE A 78 -12.03 8.16 -1.37
C PHE A 78 -11.07 8.85 -2.34
N MET A 79 -11.30 10.11 -2.68
CA MET A 79 -10.45 10.95 -3.54
C MET A 79 -10.01 10.20 -4.81
N ASN A 80 -8.72 9.98 -4.98
CA ASN A 80 -8.11 9.21 -6.05
C ASN A 80 -7.48 7.89 -5.56
N ILE A 81 -8.03 7.25 -4.51
CA ILE A 81 -7.50 6.00 -3.94
C ILE A 81 -7.35 4.89 -4.98
N MET A 82 -8.26 4.80 -5.97
CA MET A 82 -8.16 3.82 -7.06
C MET A 82 -6.94 4.07 -7.95
N THR A 83 -6.52 5.33 -8.12
CA THR A 83 -5.29 5.64 -8.84
C THR A 83 -4.07 5.17 -8.05
N LEU A 84 -4.07 5.37 -6.72
CA LEU A 84 -3.01 4.86 -5.84
C LEU A 84 -2.99 3.33 -5.82
N TRP A 85 -4.14 2.67 -5.75
CA TRP A 85 -4.25 1.21 -5.80
C TRP A 85 -3.62 0.63 -7.07
N ASN A 86 -3.95 1.19 -8.23
CA ASN A 86 -3.37 0.78 -9.51
C ASN A 86 -1.86 1.07 -9.59
N LEU A 87 -1.43 2.23 -9.10
CA LEU A 87 -0.03 2.62 -9.03
C LEU A 87 0.76 1.59 -8.22
N HIS A 88 0.30 1.27 -7.02
CA HIS A 88 1.01 0.36 -6.12
C HIS A 88 0.97 -1.09 -6.58
N HIS A 89 -0.12 -1.55 -7.19
CA HIS A 89 -0.14 -2.87 -7.84
C HIS A 89 0.90 -2.99 -8.96
N SER A 90 0.98 -1.96 -9.81
CA SER A 90 1.97 -1.92 -10.89
C SER A 90 3.40 -1.82 -10.33
N PHE A 91 3.60 -0.97 -9.33
CA PHE A 91 4.90 -0.78 -8.69
C PHE A 91 5.37 -2.06 -7.97
N HIS A 92 4.51 -2.70 -7.19
CA HIS A 92 4.81 -3.98 -6.51
C HIS A 92 5.20 -5.07 -7.51
N SER A 93 4.47 -5.20 -8.62
CA SER A 93 4.79 -6.17 -9.66
C SER A 93 6.18 -5.92 -10.25
N ASP A 94 6.48 -4.68 -10.66
CA ASP A 94 7.78 -4.32 -11.23
C ASP A 94 8.92 -4.48 -10.22
N LEU A 95 8.69 -4.06 -8.97
CA LEU A 95 9.63 -4.17 -7.85
C LEU A 95 9.95 -5.64 -7.55
N ARG A 96 8.93 -6.50 -7.49
CA ARG A 96 9.10 -7.94 -7.28
C ARG A 96 9.97 -8.57 -8.35
N HIS A 97 9.72 -8.25 -9.63
CA HIS A 97 10.56 -8.74 -10.73
C HIS A 97 12.01 -8.25 -10.61
N ALA A 98 12.24 -6.96 -10.30
CA ALA A 98 13.57 -6.40 -10.15
C ALA A 98 14.34 -7.02 -8.97
N VAL A 99 13.68 -7.24 -7.82
CA VAL A 99 14.28 -7.86 -6.64
C VAL A 99 14.62 -9.33 -6.89
N LEU A 100 13.69 -10.12 -7.42
CA LEU A 100 13.93 -11.55 -7.71
C LEU A 100 15.06 -11.73 -8.73
N LYS A 101 15.15 -10.86 -9.74
CA LYS A 101 16.25 -10.87 -10.70
C LYS A 101 17.58 -10.49 -10.05
N THR A 102 17.60 -9.46 -9.19
CA THR A 102 18.81 -9.01 -8.48
C THR A 102 19.38 -10.11 -7.58
N LEU A 103 18.51 -10.94 -6.98
CA LEU A 103 18.89 -12.04 -6.11
C LEU A 103 19.11 -13.37 -6.84
N GLY A 104 18.99 -13.41 -8.17
CA GLY A 104 19.13 -14.64 -8.96
C GLY A 104 18.04 -15.68 -8.71
N LEU A 105 16.90 -15.28 -8.12
CA LEU A 105 15.76 -16.16 -7.80
C LEU A 105 14.75 -16.28 -8.97
N SER A 106 14.94 -15.50 -10.03
CA SER A 106 14.14 -15.60 -11.25
C SER A 106 14.63 -16.80 -12.06
N GLN A 107 13.75 -17.76 -12.36
CA GLN A 107 14.04 -18.81 -13.34
C GLN A 107 14.24 -18.13 -14.69
N SER A 108 15.48 -18.08 -15.15
CA SER A 108 15.81 -17.82 -16.54
C SER A 108 15.13 -18.88 -17.38
N SER A 109 14.05 -18.52 -18.10
CA SER A 109 13.73 -19.25 -19.32
C SER A 109 14.90 -19.00 -20.26
N GLU A 110 15.69 -20.05 -20.45
CA GLU A 110 16.80 -20.12 -21.38
C GLU A 110 16.32 -19.64 -22.77
N GLY A 111 17.07 -18.72 -23.40
CA GLY A 111 17.01 -18.54 -24.85
C GLY A 111 16.47 -17.24 -25.43
N ARG A 112 16.45 -16.10 -24.73
CA ARG A 112 16.25 -14.79 -25.40
C ARG A 112 17.48 -13.88 -25.33
N PRO A 113 18.04 -13.47 -26.49
CA PRO A 113 19.19 -12.57 -26.53
C PRO A 113 18.78 -11.15 -26.10
N ASN A 114 19.42 -10.65 -25.05
CA ASN A 114 19.88 -9.27 -24.85
C ASN A 114 19.01 -8.03 -25.15
N SER A 115 17.68 -8.11 -25.32
CA SER A 115 16.88 -6.92 -25.73
C SER A 115 16.00 -6.25 -24.67
N LEU A 116 16.20 -6.52 -23.37
CA LEU A 116 15.74 -5.59 -22.31
C LEU A 116 16.81 -5.55 -21.22
N LEU A 117 17.71 -4.57 -21.33
CA LEU A 117 18.61 -4.13 -20.25
C LEU A 117 17.86 -4.22 -18.91
N GLY A 118 18.38 -5.04 -18.00
CA GLY A 118 17.69 -5.44 -16.79
C GLY A 118 17.34 -4.25 -15.93
N ARG A 119 16.04 -4.01 -15.72
CA ARG A 119 15.57 -2.99 -14.78
C ARG A 119 16.06 -3.33 -13.38
N THR A 120 16.89 -2.47 -12.85
CA THR A 120 17.30 -2.48 -11.44
C THR A 120 16.15 -1.97 -10.58
N ILE A 121 16.25 -2.16 -9.26
CA ILE A 121 15.29 -1.58 -8.31
C ILE A 121 15.19 -0.06 -8.54
N GLY A 122 16.32 0.63 -8.75
CA GLY A 122 16.36 2.07 -9.03
C GLY A 122 15.59 2.48 -10.30
N ASP A 123 15.68 1.68 -11.36
CA ASP A 123 14.95 1.95 -12.62
C ASP A 123 13.43 1.84 -12.42
N VAL A 124 12.98 0.92 -11.56
CA VAL A 124 11.56 0.81 -11.20
C VAL A 124 11.10 2.08 -10.48
N PHE A 125 11.87 2.58 -9.50
CA PHE A 125 11.53 3.84 -8.82
C PHE A 125 11.49 5.03 -9.80
N LEU A 126 12.47 5.15 -10.69
CA LEU A 126 12.50 6.21 -11.70
C LEU A 126 11.32 6.14 -12.66
N GLN A 127 10.89 4.93 -13.06
CA GLN A 127 9.74 4.74 -13.94
C GLN A 127 8.41 5.14 -13.29
N HIS A 128 8.25 4.92 -11.98
CA HIS A 128 7.00 5.22 -11.28
C HIS A 128 6.98 6.59 -10.61
N LYS A 129 8.11 7.31 -10.55
CA LYS A 129 8.24 8.63 -9.89
C LYS A 129 7.12 9.62 -10.29
N ASP A 130 6.80 9.69 -11.58
CA ASP A 130 5.83 10.68 -12.10
C ASP A 130 4.40 10.27 -11.76
N LYS A 131 4.15 8.97 -11.55
CA LYS A 131 2.85 8.48 -11.10
C LYS A 131 2.61 8.81 -9.63
N PHE A 132 3.67 8.86 -8.81
CA PHE A 132 3.56 9.24 -7.39
C PHE A 132 3.09 10.69 -7.19
N ILE A 133 3.09 11.54 -8.23
CA ILE A 133 2.45 12.87 -8.20
C ILE A 133 0.97 12.78 -7.81
N ALA A 134 0.30 11.64 -8.06
CA ALA A 134 -1.06 11.38 -7.63
C ALA A 134 -1.27 11.50 -6.10
N TYR A 135 -0.21 11.43 -5.29
CA TYR A 135 -0.28 11.66 -3.85
C TYR A 135 -0.57 13.11 -3.46
N GLY A 136 -0.22 14.09 -4.31
CA GLY A 136 -0.48 15.50 -4.06
C GLY A 136 -1.96 15.80 -3.77
N PRO A 137 -2.88 15.52 -4.70
CA PRO A 137 -4.31 15.72 -4.47
C PRO A 137 -4.88 14.79 -3.38
N TYR A 138 -4.33 13.57 -3.23
CA TYR A 138 -4.77 12.65 -2.17
C TYR A 138 -4.53 13.25 -0.78
N CYS A 139 -3.30 13.67 -0.50
CA CYS A 139 -2.92 14.24 0.79
C CYS A 139 -3.66 15.55 1.10
N MET A 140 -3.90 16.38 0.08
CA MET A 140 -4.69 17.60 0.22
C MET A 140 -6.15 17.32 0.58
N GLY A 141 -6.73 16.25 0.02
CA GLY A 141 -8.13 15.86 0.25
C GLY A 141 -8.38 15.12 1.57
N LEU A 142 -7.35 14.63 2.27
CA LEU A 142 -7.52 13.82 3.50
C LEU A 142 -8.32 14.54 4.60
N GLY A 143 -8.08 15.84 4.79
CA GLY A 143 -8.80 16.64 5.77
C GLY A 143 -10.30 16.75 5.46
N GLU A 144 -10.63 17.01 4.19
CA GLU A 144 -12.01 17.09 3.72
C GLU A 144 -12.71 15.73 3.77
N SER A 145 -12.02 14.66 3.34
CA SER A 145 -12.50 13.28 3.45
C SER A 145 -12.89 12.94 4.88
N ARG A 146 -12.02 13.20 5.86
CA ARG A 146 -12.30 12.96 7.28
C ARG A 146 -13.52 13.74 7.77
N ALA A 147 -13.61 15.02 7.44
CA ALA A 147 -14.75 15.86 7.81
C ALA A 147 -16.05 15.33 7.20
N ARG A 148 -16.02 14.89 5.93
CA ARG A 148 -17.18 14.35 5.21
C ARG A 148 -17.65 13.03 5.81
N ILE A 149 -16.74 12.12 6.19
CA ILE A 149 -17.09 10.87 6.87
C ILE A 149 -17.86 11.18 8.16
N LEU A 150 -17.34 12.06 9.01
CA LEU A 150 -17.96 12.43 10.29
C LEU A 150 -19.34 13.09 10.10
N GLU A 151 -19.48 13.93 9.09
CA GLU A 151 -20.75 14.56 8.74
C GLU A 151 -21.80 13.52 8.31
N LEU A 152 -21.42 12.58 7.44
CA LEU A 152 -22.33 11.52 6.97
C LEU A 152 -22.72 10.57 8.09
N GLU A 153 -21.79 10.19 8.98
CA GLU A 153 -22.10 9.37 10.15
C GLU A 153 -23.06 10.07 11.12
N LYS A 154 -23.01 11.41 11.19
CA LYS A 154 -23.91 12.20 12.04
C LYS A 154 -25.30 12.38 11.42
N ASN A 155 -25.36 12.59 10.11
CA ASN A 155 -26.58 12.96 9.40
C ASN A 155 -27.38 11.77 8.87
N ASP A 156 -26.71 10.63 8.60
CA ASP A 156 -27.31 9.45 8.00
C ASP A 156 -27.00 8.18 8.82
N PRO A 157 -27.97 7.68 9.62
CA PRO A 157 -27.81 6.46 10.39
C PRO A 157 -27.55 5.20 9.54
N THR A 158 -28.02 5.16 8.30
CA THR A 158 -27.80 4.04 7.38
C THR A 158 -26.34 3.99 6.94
N ILE A 159 -25.76 5.14 6.58
CA ILE A 159 -24.34 5.24 6.23
C ILE A 159 -23.48 4.92 7.45
N LYS A 160 -23.83 5.45 8.63
CA LYS A 160 -23.13 5.14 9.89
C LYS A 160 -23.09 3.64 10.17
N ASN A 161 -24.25 2.97 10.10
CA ASN A 161 -24.32 1.52 10.32
C ASN A 161 -23.51 0.77 9.27
N LYS A 162 -23.51 1.22 8.00
CA LYS A 162 -22.69 0.59 6.95
C LYS A 162 -21.20 0.72 7.21
N ILE A 163 -20.71 1.89 7.61
CA ILE A 163 -19.30 2.11 7.97
C ILE A 163 -18.92 1.24 9.16
N TYR A 164 -19.79 1.13 10.17
CA TYR A 164 -19.59 0.27 11.32
C TYR A 164 -19.52 -1.21 10.93
N GLU A 165 -20.44 -1.71 10.09
CA GLU A 165 -20.40 -3.09 9.55
C GLU A 165 -19.11 -3.38 8.79
N CYS A 166 -18.69 -2.44 7.92
CA CYS A 166 -17.45 -2.55 7.16
C CYS A 166 -16.25 -2.67 8.11
N THR A 167 -16.20 -1.82 9.14
CA THR A 167 -15.16 -1.82 10.18
C THR A 167 -15.14 -3.17 10.93
N ALA A 168 -16.30 -3.64 11.38
CA ALA A 168 -16.42 -4.91 12.10
C ALA A 168 -15.95 -6.11 11.27
N SER A 169 -16.26 -6.12 9.97
CA SER A 169 -15.94 -7.23 9.07
C SER A 169 -14.44 -7.38 8.75
N VAL A 170 -13.63 -6.39 9.09
CA VAL A 170 -12.24 -6.27 8.63
C VAL A 170 -11.23 -6.40 9.74
N ASN A 171 -11.50 -5.76 10.87
CA ASN A 171 -10.52 -5.59 11.94
C ASN A 171 -11.13 -5.73 13.34
N ASP A 172 -12.31 -6.35 13.46
CA ASP A 172 -13.02 -6.48 14.74
C ASP A 172 -13.19 -5.12 15.45
N ASN A 173 -13.52 -4.09 14.66
CA ASN A 173 -13.66 -2.69 15.08
C ASN A 173 -12.39 -1.99 15.58
N GLN A 174 -11.19 -2.53 15.35
CA GLN A 174 -9.98 -1.91 15.87
C GLN A 174 -9.59 -0.60 15.18
N PHE A 175 -9.84 -0.44 13.87
CA PHE A 175 -9.39 0.75 13.11
C PHE A 175 -10.52 1.38 12.32
N LYS A 176 -10.67 2.71 12.41
CA LYS A 176 -11.73 3.43 11.69
C LYS A 176 -11.32 3.71 10.25
N LEU A 177 -12.30 3.90 9.37
CA LEU A 177 -12.07 4.22 7.95
C LEU A 177 -11.15 5.44 7.77
N GLN A 178 -11.37 6.52 8.53
CA GLN A 178 -10.54 7.72 8.48
C GLN A 178 -9.06 7.45 8.76
N ASP A 179 -8.75 6.51 9.67
CA ASP A 179 -7.38 6.20 10.07
C ASP A 179 -6.71 5.29 9.02
N LEU A 180 -7.50 4.39 8.40
CA LEU A 180 -7.06 3.58 7.27
C LEU A 180 -6.73 4.43 6.03
N LEU A 181 -7.46 5.51 5.79
CA LEU A 181 -7.19 6.44 4.69
C LEU A 181 -5.89 7.24 4.88
N CYS A 182 -5.31 7.27 6.08
CA CYS A 182 -3.98 7.84 6.32
C CYS A 182 -2.83 6.91 5.90
N LEU A 183 -3.08 5.60 5.74
CA LEU A 183 -2.03 4.62 5.41
C LEU A 183 -1.27 4.93 4.11
N PRO A 184 -1.91 5.35 2.99
CA PRO A 184 -1.18 5.74 1.80
C PRO A 184 -0.22 6.90 2.01
N MET A 185 -0.62 7.91 2.79
CA MET A 185 0.24 9.04 3.13
C MET A 185 1.46 8.57 3.94
N GLN A 186 1.27 7.65 4.88
CA GLN A 186 2.39 7.08 5.63
C GLN A 186 3.32 6.27 4.73
N ARG A 187 2.79 5.48 3.79
CA ARG A 187 3.60 4.66 2.89
C ARG A 187 4.54 5.49 2.03
N VAL A 188 4.05 6.58 1.42
CA VAL A 188 4.88 7.42 0.54
C VAL A 188 6.05 8.06 1.30
N LEU A 189 5.85 8.37 2.59
CA LEU A 189 6.89 8.89 3.48
C LEU A 189 7.92 7.83 3.89
N LYS A 190 7.70 6.52 3.70
CA LYS A 190 8.73 5.51 4.03
C LYS A 190 9.70 5.25 2.88
N TYR A 191 9.36 5.57 1.63
CA TYR A 191 10.23 5.28 0.48
C TYR A 191 11.56 6.03 0.53
N HIS A 192 11.58 7.30 0.94
CA HIS A 192 12.85 8.04 1.02
C HIS A 192 13.80 7.45 2.07
N ILE A 193 13.27 6.97 3.21
CA ILE A 193 14.07 6.32 4.25
C ILE A 193 14.64 5.00 3.73
N LEU A 194 13.81 4.15 3.12
CA LEU A 194 14.21 2.85 2.57
C LEU A 194 15.24 2.99 1.43
N LEU A 195 15.08 4.03 0.60
CA LEU A 195 16.03 4.37 -0.47
C LEU A 195 17.33 4.94 0.08
N SER A 196 17.30 5.85 1.05
CA SER A 196 18.52 6.40 1.67
C SER A 196 19.34 5.31 2.35
N VAL A 197 18.70 4.43 3.12
CA VAL A 197 19.38 3.26 3.73
C VAL A 197 19.98 2.34 2.66
N SER A 198 19.39 2.26 1.47
CA SER A 198 19.96 1.47 0.36
C SER A 198 21.14 2.13 -0.36
N VAL A 199 21.26 3.47 -0.28
CA VAL A 199 22.29 4.28 -0.96
C VAL A 199 23.51 4.53 -0.06
N ASP A 200 23.32 4.62 1.26
CA ASP A 200 24.39 4.86 2.25
C ASP A 200 25.35 3.67 2.49
N PHE A 201 25.16 2.55 1.78
CA PHE A 201 26.09 1.41 1.79
C PHE A 201 27.00 1.33 0.54
N ARG A 202 27.20 2.46 -0.16
CA ARG A 202 28.28 2.58 -1.16
C ARG A 202 29.64 2.75 -0.52
#